data_AF-A0A654TMS8-F1
#
_entry.id   AF-A0A654TMS8-F1
#
_cell.length_a   1.000
_cell.length_b   1.000
_cell.length_c   1.000
_cell.angle_alpha   90.00
_cell.angle_beta   90.00
_cell.angle_gamma   90.00
#
_symmetry.space_group_name_H-M   'P 1'
#
loop_
_entity.id
_entity.type
_entity.pdbx_description
1 polymer ?
#
loop_
_entity_poly.entity_id
_entity_poly.type
_entity_poly.pdbx_seq_one_letter_code
_entity_poly.pdbx_strand_id
1 'polypeptide(L)'
;MYPWQSGSDGSEVSQQLHLNPRSGRWTPDPSDRAHHVGLAVAYNAWHYYQVTGDRQYLVDCGAELLVEIARFWVGLAKLDDSRGRYLIRGVIGPDEFHSGYPGNEYDGIDNNAYTNVMAVWVILRAMEALDLLPLTDRRHLIEKLGLTTQERDQWDDVSRRMFVPFHDGVISQFEGYSELAELDWDHYRHRYGNIQRLDRILEAEGDSVNNYQASKQADALMLLYLLSSDELIGLLARLGYRFAPTQIPGTVDYYLARTSDGSTLSAVVHAWVLARANRSNAMEYFRQVLRSDIADVQGGTTQEGIHLAAMAGSIDLLQRCYSGLELRDDRLVLSPQWPEALGPLEFPFVYRRHQLSLRISGRSATLTAESGDAEPIEVECRGHVQRLRCGHTIEVGCSR
;
A
#
# COMPACT_ATOMS: atom_id res chain seq x y z
N MET A 1 -15.71 6.18 -8.70
CA MET A 1 -15.36 5.86 -7.31
C MET A 1 -15.73 4.40 -7.09
N TYR A 2 -14.79 3.56 -6.66
CA TYR A 2 -15.12 2.21 -6.22
C TYR A 2 -15.70 2.27 -4.80
N PRO A 3 -16.69 1.44 -4.46
CA PRO A 3 -17.22 1.36 -3.10
C PRO A 3 -16.21 0.72 -2.14
N TRP A 4 -16.30 1.05 -0.86
CA TRP A 4 -15.51 0.42 0.20
C TRP A 4 -15.85 -1.05 0.37
N GLN A 5 -17.14 -1.38 0.41
CA GLN A 5 -17.63 -2.75 0.36
C GLN A 5 -18.52 -2.92 -0.86
N SER A 6 -18.23 -3.93 -1.67
CA SER A 6 -18.97 -4.23 -2.90
C SER A 6 -19.58 -5.61 -2.84
N GLY A 7 -20.85 -5.69 -3.27
CA GLY A 7 -21.54 -6.95 -3.55
C GLY A 7 -21.50 -7.34 -5.02
N SER A 8 -22.58 -7.99 -5.48
CA SER A 8 -22.71 -8.58 -6.82
C SER A 8 -22.81 -7.58 -7.98
N ASP A 9 -23.18 -6.33 -7.73
CA ASP A 9 -23.47 -5.32 -8.76
C ASP A 9 -22.51 -4.13 -8.76
N GLY A 10 -21.49 -4.13 -7.88
CA GLY A 10 -20.54 -3.03 -7.78
C GLY A 10 -21.02 -1.83 -6.95
N SER A 11 -22.19 -1.91 -6.32
CA SER A 11 -22.73 -0.84 -5.46
C SER A 11 -22.07 -0.82 -4.07
N GLU A 12 -22.14 0.34 -3.40
CA GLU A 12 -21.72 0.49 -2.01
C GLU A 12 -22.68 -0.23 -1.07
N VAL A 13 -22.15 -1.21 -0.34
CA VAL A 13 -22.90 -2.01 0.63
C VAL A 13 -22.34 -1.90 2.05
N SER A 14 -21.43 -0.96 2.29
CA SER A 14 -20.94 -0.66 3.64
C SER A 14 -22.08 -0.28 4.56
N GLN A 15 -22.02 -0.80 5.78
CA GLN A 15 -22.93 -0.39 6.84
C GLN A 15 -22.76 1.11 7.16
N GLN A 16 -23.84 1.76 7.59
CA GLN A 16 -23.84 3.18 8.00
C GLN A 16 -23.66 3.36 9.51
N LEU A 17 -23.82 2.28 10.27
CA LEU A 17 -23.74 2.25 11.72
C LEU A 17 -22.96 1.02 12.15
N HIS A 18 -22.20 1.18 13.23
CA HIS A 18 -21.41 0.11 13.84
C HIS A 18 -21.79 -0.06 15.31
N LEU A 19 -21.97 -1.30 15.76
CA LEU A 19 -22.22 -1.61 17.18
C LEU A 19 -20.90 -1.78 17.92
N ASN A 20 -20.70 -1.02 18.99
CA ASN A 20 -19.65 -1.32 19.95
C ASN A 20 -20.16 -2.32 21.01
N PRO A 21 -19.71 -3.58 21.00
CA PRO A 21 -20.15 -4.59 21.96
C PRO A 21 -19.71 -4.30 23.40
N ARG A 22 -18.69 -3.45 23.63
CA ARG A 22 -18.23 -3.11 24.98
C ARG A 22 -19.18 -2.14 25.70
N SER A 23 -19.68 -1.14 24.97
CA SER A 23 -20.58 -0.13 25.51
C SER A 23 -22.05 -0.42 25.23
N GLY A 24 -22.35 -1.27 24.24
CA GLY A 24 -23.70 -1.52 23.74
C GLY A 24 -24.27 -0.38 22.87
N ARG A 25 -23.45 0.61 22.50
CA ARG A 25 -23.87 1.77 21.71
C ARG A 25 -23.64 1.58 20.22
N TRP A 26 -24.55 2.14 19.43
CA TRP A 26 -24.41 2.26 17.98
C TRP A 26 -23.79 3.61 17.65
N THR A 27 -22.73 3.60 16.84
CA THR A 27 -22.02 4.79 16.37
C THR A 27 -22.10 4.90 14.84
N PRO A 28 -22.02 6.11 14.26
CA PRO A 28 -21.82 6.27 12.82
C PRO A 28 -20.63 5.45 12.30
N ASP A 29 -20.78 4.87 11.11
CA ASP A 29 -19.70 4.22 10.37
C ASP A 29 -19.39 5.06 9.12
N PRO A 30 -18.27 5.82 9.13
CA PRO A 30 -17.88 6.70 8.02
C PRO A 30 -17.02 6.00 6.96
N SER A 31 -17.03 4.65 6.90
CA SER A 31 -16.16 3.88 6.01
C SER A 31 -16.35 4.19 4.51
N ASP A 32 -17.48 4.77 4.11
CA ASP A 32 -17.71 5.25 2.74
C ASP A 32 -16.73 6.37 2.32
N ARG A 33 -16.10 7.05 3.28
CA ARG A 33 -15.01 8.02 3.07
C ARG A 33 -13.65 7.37 2.80
N ALA A 34 -13.50 6.06 2.96
CA ALA A 34 -12.26 5.32 2.68
C ALA A 34 -12.08 5.09 1.15
N HIS A 35 -12.00 6.19 0.40
CA HIS A 35 -11.95 6.16 -1.07
C HIS A 35 -10.67 5.50 -1.63
N HIS A 36 -9.69 5.23 -0.77
CA HIS A 36 -8.42 4.62 -1.16
C HIS A 36 -8.54 3.18 -1.69
N VAL A 37 -9.71 2.54 -1.57
CA VAL A 37 -10.02 1.29 -2.27
C VAL A 37 -9.78 1.40 -3.79
N GLY A 38 -10.13 2.53 -4.41
CA GLY A 38 -9.86 2.77 -5.83
C GLY A 38 -8.36 2.79 -6.14
N LEU A 39 -7.53 3.29 -5.23
CA LEU A 39 -6.07 3.28 -5.38
C LEU A 39 -5.52 1.85 -5.33
N ALA A 40 -6.07 0.99 -4.47
CA ALA A 40 -5.70 -0.42 -4.41
C ALA A 40 -6.09 -1.18 -5.69
N VAL A 41 -7.26 -0.88 -6.26
CA VAL A 41 -7.69 -1.45 -7.55
C VAL A 41 -6.75 -1.01 -8.67
N ALA A 42 -6.43 0.28 -8.76
CA ALA A 42 -5.48 0.81 -9.74
C ALA A 42 -4.09 0.19 -9.58
N TYR A 43 -3.61 0.04 -8.34
CA TYR A 43 -2.33 -0.60 -8.04
C TYR A 43 -2.29 -2.02 -8.60
N ASN A 44 -3.29 -2.84 -8.29
CA ASN A 44 -3.36 -4.22 -8.78
C ASN A 44 -3.52 -4.31 -10.30
N ALA A 45 -4.30 -3.43 -10.92
CA ALA A 45 -4.47 -3.37 -12.38
C ALA A 45 -3.15 -3.06 -13.11
N TRP A 46 -2.40 -2.08 -12.60
CA TRP A 46 -1.07 -1.76 -13.15
C TRP A 46 -0.07 -2.89 -12.92
N HIS A 47 -0.06 -3.49 -11.72
CA HIS A 47 0.81 -4.61 -11.42
C HIS A 47 0.51 -5.83 -12.29
N TYR A 48 -0.76 -6.11 -12.59
CA TYR A 48 -1.14 -7.15 -13.54
C TYR A 48 -0.48 -6.93 -14.91
N TYR A 49 -0.53 -5.70 -15.44
CA TYR A 49 0.17 -5.37 -16.68
C TYR A 49 1.68 -5.53 -16.54
N GLN A 50 2.30 -5.03 -15.45
CA GLN A 50 3.75 -5.15 -15.24
C GLN A 50 4.21 -6.62 -15.22
N VAL A 51 3.45 -7.50 -14.55
CA VAL A 51 3.72 -8.94 -14.46
C VAL A 51 3.56 -9.62 -15.82
N THR A 52 2.47 -9.36 -16.53
CA THR A 52 2.08 -10.13 -17.72
C THR A 52 2.71 -9.58 -19.00
N GLY A 53 2.96 -8.28 -19.06
CA GLY A 53 3.25 -7.54 -20.29
C GLY A 53 2.05 -7.46 -21.24
N ASP A 54 0.83 -7.76 -20.77
CA ASP A 54 -0.37 -7.84 -21.61
C ASP A 54 -0.86 -6.44 -22.00
N ARG A 55 -0.43 -6.00 -23.19
CA ARG A 55 -0.88 -4.73 -23.78
C ARG A 55 -2.32 -4.79 -24.27
N GLN A 56 -2.82 -5.97 -24.62
CA GLN A 56 -4.22 -6.11 -25.06
C GLN A 56 -5.15 -5.87 -23.86
N TYR A 57 -4.80 -6.36 -22.68
CA TYR A 57 -5.49 -6.00 -21.44
C TYR A 57 -5.57 -4.47 -21.21
N LEU A 58 -4.47 -3.74 -21.44
CA LEU A 58 -4.48 -2.28 -21.32
C LEU A 58 -5.45 -1.62 -22.32
N VAL A 59 -5.49 -2.11 -23.57
CA VAL A 59 -6.42 -1.65 -24.61
C VAL A 59 -7.87 -1.94 -24.22
N ASP A 60 -8.14 -3.15 -23.75
CA ASP A 60 -9.50 -3.65 -23.54
C ASP A 60 -10.16 -3.04 -22.28
N CYS A 61 -9.42 -2.85 -21.20
CA CYS A 61 -9.98 -2.32 -19.95
C CYS A 61 -8.99 -1.64 -19.00
N GLY A 62 -7.71 -2.03 -18.98
CA GLY A 62 -6.76 -1.56 -17.98
C GLY A 62 -6.51 -0.05 -18.02
N ALA A 63 -6.36 0.53 -19.21
CA ALA A 63 -6.12 1.96 -19.36
C ALA A 63 -7.34 2.81 -18.97
N GLU A 64 -8.55 2.37 -19.35
CA GLU A 64 -9.81 3.04 -18.96
C GLU A 64 -9.98 3.07 -17.44
N LEU A 65 -9.75 1.93 -16.79
CA LEU A 65 -9.81 1.80 -15.33
C LEU A 65 -8.86 2.78 -14.64
N LEU A 66 -7.60 2.84 -15.08
CA LEU A 66 -6.61 3.74 -14.50
C LEU A 66 -6.97 5.22 -14.72
N VAL A 67 -7.46 5.56 -15.92
CA VAL A 67 -7.88 6.92 -16.28
C VAL A 67 -9.05 7.39 -15.40
N GLU A 68 -10.09 6.58 -15.24
CA GLU A 68 -11.26 6.96 -14.45
C GLU A 68 -10.95 7.06 -12.95
N ILE A 69 -10.04 6.22 -12.43
CA ILE A 69 -9.58 6.33 -11.04
C ILE A 69 -8.72 7.60 -10.86
N ALA A 70 -7.80 7.90 -11.79
CA ALA A 70 -7.03 9.14 -11.75
C ALA A 70 -7.92 10.38 -11.82
N ARG A 71 -8.91 10.39 -12.72
CA ARG A 71 -9.91 11.45 -12.85
C ARG A 71 -10.65 11.71 -11.54
N PHE A 72 -11.07 10.65 -10.85
CA PHE A 72 -11.71 10.77 -9.54
C PHE A 72 -10.82 11.51 -8.53
N TRP A 73 -9.55 11.11 -8.39
CA TRP A 73 -8.63 11.74 -7.45
C TRP A 73 -8.28 13.19 -7.81
N VAL A 74 -8.10 13.49 -9.09
CA VAL A 74 -7.92 14.86 -9.58
C VAL A 74 -9.16 15.71 -9.32
N GLY A 75 -10.36 15.15 -9.44
CA GLY A 75 -11.62 15.84 -9.15
C GLY A 75 -11.79 16.21 -7.66
N LEU A 76 -11.30 15.36 -6.76
CA LEU A 76 -11.26 15.63 -5.31
C LEU A 76 -10.20 16.67 -4.93
N ALA A 77 -9.08 16.70 -5.64
CA ALA A 77 -7.97 17.61 -5.36
C ALA A 77 -8.37 19.09 -5.57
N LYS A 78 -8.23 19.91 -4.53
CA LYS A 78 -8.48 21.37 -4.60
C LYS A 78 -7.19 22.14 -4.38
N LEU A 79 -6.94 23.13 -5.24
CA LEU A 79 -5.78 24.01 -5.10
C LEU A 79 -5.99 24.95 -3.91
N ASP A 80 -5.04 24.95 -2.98
CA ASP A 80 -4.90 25.99 -1.96
C ASP A 80 -3.89 27.01 -2.47
N ASP A 81 -4.39 28.17 -2.89
CA ASP A 81 -3.59 29.25 -3.47
C ASP A 81 -2.55 29.81 -2.48
N SER A 82 -2.82 29.74 -1.17
CA SER A 82 -1.89 30.25 -0.16
C SER A 82 -0.63 29.38 -0.03
N ARG A 83 -0.80 28.07 -0.28
CA ARG A 83 0.29 27.08 -0.24
C ARG A 83 0.86 26.79 -1.62
N GLY A 84 0.12 27.11 -2.69
CA GLY A 84 0.42 26.69 -4.05
C GLY A 84 0.38 25.16 -4.21
N ARG A 85 -0.49 24.49 -3.45
CA ARG A 85 -0.54 23.02 -3.33
C ARG A 85 -1.97 22.50 -3.49
N TYR A 86 -2.11 21.31 -4.06
CA TYR A 86 -3.39 20.61 -4.07
C TYR A 86 -3.60 19.84 -2.77
N LEU A 87 -4.82 19.90 -2.25
CA LEU A 87 -5.25 19.25 -1.03
C LEU A 87 -6.38 18.26 -1.34
N ILE A 88 -6.40 17.14 -0.61
CA ILE A 88 -7.52 16.20 -0.56
C ILE A 88 -8.00 16.19 0.88
N ARG A 89 -9.29 16.44 1.09
CA ARG A 89 -9.90 16.68 2.41
C ARG A 89 -11.03 15.73 2.71
N GLY A 90 -11.29 15.48 4.00
CA GLY A 90 -12.43 14.71 4.48
C GLY A 90 -12.44 13.25 4.05
N VAL A 91 -11.26 12.62 3.96
CA VAL A 91 -11.08 11.21 3.59
C VAL A 91 -10.75 10.35 4.82
N ILE A 92 -10.82 9.04 4.67
CA ILE A 92 -10.26 8.09 5.63
C ILE A 92 -9.09 7.36 4.96
N GLY A 93 -7.95 7.30 5.65
CA GLY A 93 -6.78 6.54 5.21
C GLY A 93 -6.90 5.06 5.57
N PRO A 94 -5.88 4.23 5.26
CA PRO A 94 -5.84 2.84 5.71
C PRO A 94 -6.03 2.66 7.21
N ASP A 95 -5.61 3.62 8.04
CA ASP A 95 -5.90 3.59 9.48
C ASP A 95 -7.29 4.16 9.78
N GLU A 96 -8.26 3.25 9.89
CA GLU A 96 -9.66 3.55 10.16
C GLU A 96 -9.94 4.11 11.57
N PHE A 97 -8.97 4.16 12.48
CA PHE A 97 -9.19 4.87 13.76
C PHE A 97 -9.38 6.37 13.55
N HIS A 98 -8.72 6.92 12.53
CA HIS A 98 -8.78 8.34 12.21
C HIS A 98 -9.87 8.61 11.17
N SER A 99 -11.11 8.68 11.65
CA SER A 99 -12.28 9.02 10.86
C SER A 99 -12.61 10.52 10.86
N GLY A 100 -11.85 11.32 11.60
CA GLY A 100 -12.00 12.76 11.69
C GLY A 100 -11.00 13.39 12.65
N TYR A 101 -11.26 14.64 13.04
CA TYR A 101 -10.49 15.35 14.07
C TYR A 101 -11.23 15.34 15.41
N PRO A 102 -10.55 15.62 16.54
CA PRO A 102 -11.21 15.80 17.84
C PRO A 102 -12.42 16.74 17.75
N GLY A 103 -13.60 16.26 18.15
CA GLY A 103 -14.87 16.98 18.08
C GLY A 103 -15.58 16.98 16.73
N ASN A 104 -15.00 16.37 15.69
CA ASN A 104 -15.58 16.15 14.37
C ASN A 104 -15.22 14.75 13.86
N GLU A 105 -15.50 13.72 14.65
CA GLU A 105 -14.95 12.36 14.51
C GLU A 105 -15.36 11.63 13.22
N TYR A 106 -16.33 12.14 12.45
CA TYR A 106 -16.88 11.46 11.27
C TYR A 106 -16.78 12.28 9.97
N ASP A 107 -16.07 13.42 10.01
CA ASP A 107 -15.95 14.33 8.87
C ASP A 107 -14.78 13.99 7.93
N GLY A 108 -13.98 12.99 8.30
CA GLY A 108 -12.73 12.61 7.63
C GLY A 108 -11.55 13.50 8.03
N ILE A 109 -10.36 13.02 7.71
CA ILE A 109 -9.09 13.71 7.90
C ILE A 109 -8.62 14.36 6.60
N ASP A 110 -7.78 15.39 6.74
CA ASP A 110 -7.21 16.11 5.61
C ASP A 110 -5.81 15.61 5.29
N ASN A 111 -5.54 15.50 3.99
CA ASN A 111 -4.22 15.24 3.43
C ASN A 111 -3.51 14.01 4.00
N ASN A 112 -4.24 12.90 4.12
CA ASN A 112 -3.65 11.60 4.43
C ASN A 112 -2.49 11.28 3.46
N ALA A 113 -1.30 11.04 3.99
CA ALA A 113 -0.08 10.92 3.18
C ALA A 113 -0.15 9.72 2.23
N TYR A 114 -0.67 8.58 2.70
CA TYR A 114 -0.89 7.41 1.85
C TYR A 114 -1.78 7.76 0.65
N THR A 115 -2.93 8.36 0.92
CA THR A 115 -3.93 8.77 -0.08
C THR A 115 -3.33 9.74 -1.09
N ASN A 116 -2.68 10.80 -0.62
CA ASN A 116 -2.15 11.86 -1.49
C ASN A 116 -1.00 11.34 -2.37
N VAL A 117 -0.07 10.54 -1.83
CA VAL A 117 1.04 9.97 -2.61
C VAL A 117 0.52 8.94 -3.62
N MET A 118 -0.41 8.07 -3.22
CA MET A 118 -0.97 7.08 -4.14
C MET A 118 -1.90 7.70 -5.20
N ALA A 119 -2.57 8.82 -4.90
CA ALA A 119 -3.29 9.62 -5.88
C ALA A 119 -2.35 10.15 -6.97
N VAL A 120 -1.19 10.66 -6.59
CA VAL A 120 -0.14 11.08 -7.54
C VAL A 120 0.37 9.87 -8.33
N TRP A 121 0.61 8.74 -7.66
CA TRP A 121 1.04 7.51 -8.31
C TRP A 121 0.06 7.06 -9.40
N VAL A 122 -1.25 6.97 -9.12
CA VAL A 122 -2.24 6.54 -10.13
C VAL A 122 -2.36 7.52 -11.28
N ILE A 123 -2.23 8.82 -11.04
CA ILE A 123 -2.22 9.84 -12.11
C ILE A 123 -1.05 9.57 -13.09
N LEU A 124 0.14 9.29 -12.56
CA LEU A 124 1.31 8.97 -13.38
C LEU A 124 1.11 7.67 -14.15
N ARG A 125 0.58 6.63 -13.51
CA ARG A 125 0.30 5.34 -14.14
C ARG A 125 -0.79 5.42 -15.21
N ALA A 126 -1.80 6.27 -15.04
CA ALA A 126 -2.83 6.50 -16.04
C ALA A 126 -2.26 7.18 -17.30
N MET A 127 -1.39 8.19 -17.14
CA MET A 127 -0.69 8.82 -18.26
C MET A 127 0.23 7.82 -18.98
N GLU A 128 0.97 7.02 -18.22
CA GLU A 128 1.85 5.97 -18.76
C GLU A 128 1.06 4.89 -19.52
N ALA A 129 -0.07 4.44 -18.98
CA ALA A 129 -0.95 3.49 -19.65
C ALA A 129 -1.45 4.02 -21.00
N LEU A 130 -1.84 5.30 -21.08
CA LEU A 130 -2.25 5.93 -22.34
C LEU A 130 -1.10 5.97 -23.36
N ASP A 131 0.12 6.22 -22.92
CA ASP A 131 1.29 6.27 -23.81
C ASP A 131 1.69 4.89 -24.34
N LEU A 132 1.44 3.84 -23.56
CA LEU A 132 1.66 2.45 -23.95
C LEU A 132 0.66 1.93 -24.98
N LEU A 133 -0.51 2.58 -25.12
CA LEU A 133 -1.52 2.18 -26.11
C LEU A 133 -1.07 2.50 -27.55
N PRO A 134 -1.38 1.62 -28.51
CA PRO A 134 -1.26 1.95 -29.94
C PRO A 134 -2.06 3.23 -30.25
N LEU A 135 -1.58 4.00 -31.24
CA LEU A 135 -2.15 5.33 -31.52
C LEU A 135 -3.65 5.31 -31.79
N THR A 136 -4.15 4.28 -32.49
CA THR A 136 -5.58 4.15 -32.82
C THR A 136 -6.41 3.89 -31.57
N ASP A 137 -6.01 2.93 -30.73
CA ASP A 137 -6.71 2.58 -29.49
C ASP A 137 -6.69 3.73 -28.49
N ARG A 138 -5.54 4.41 -28.37
CA ARG A 138 -5.41 5.61 -27.54
C ARG A 138 -6.39 6.71 -27.95
N ARG A 139 -6.49 6.99 -29.25
CA ARG A 139 -7.43 8.00 -29.77
C ARG A 139 -8.87 7.60 -29.51
N HIS A 140 -9.21 6.33 -29.72
CA HIS A 140 -10.54 5.82 -29.43
C HIS A 140 -10.89 5.95 -27.95
N LEU A 141 -9.98 5.59 -27.04
CA LEU A 141 -10.20 5.72 -25.60
C LEU A 141 -10.34 7.18 -25.17
N ILE A 142 -9.47 8.07 -25.66
CA ILE A 142 -9.55 9.50 -25.39
C ILE A 142 -10.90 10.07 -25.84
N GLU A 143 -11.38 9.69 -27.02
CA GLU A 143 -12.69 10.11 -27.54
C GLU A 143 -13.84 9.53 -26.70
N LYS A 144 -13.80 8.23 -26.41
CA LYS A 144 -14.80 7.53 -25.58
C LYS A 144 -14.97 8.20 -24.21
N LEU A 145 -13.85 8.56 -23.57
CA LEU A 145 -13.84 9.15 -22.23
C LEU A 145 -13.95 10.68 -22.23
N GLY A 146 -14.00 11.31 -23.40
CA GLY A 146 -13.98 12.78 -23.53
C GLY A 146 -12.75 13.42 -22.88
N LEU A 147 -11.62 12.72 -22.84
CA LEU A 147 -10.41 13.15 -22.11
C LEU A 147 -9.76 14.35 -22.83
N THR A 148 -9.91 15.54 -22.26
CA THR A 148 -9.40 16.77 -22.88
C THR A 148 -7.90 16.96 -22.64
N THR A 149 -7.26 17.83 -23.44
CA THR A 149 -5.89 18.27 -23.15
C THR A 149 -5.82 19.04 -21.82
N GLN A 150 -6.80 19.91 -21.54
CA GLN A 150 -6.86 20.66 -20.28
C GLN A 150 -6.92 19.74 -19.06
N GLU A 151 -7.69 18.65 -19.14
CA GLU A 151 -7.76 17.65 -18.07
C GLU A 151 -6.38 17.01 -17.85
N ARG A 152 -5.68 16.62 -18.91
CA ARG A 152 -4.32 16.05 -18.80
C ARG A 152 -3.28 17.07 -18.30
N ASP A 153 -3.41 18.34 -18.66
CA ASP A 153 -2.55 19.41 -18.12
C ASP A 153 -2.80 19.58 -16.62
N GLN A 154 -4.06 19.52 -16.18
CA GLN A 154 -4.41 19.52 -14.75
C GLN A 154 -3.85 18.30 -14.03
N TRP A 155 -3.82 17.12 -14.67
CA TRP A 155 -3.23 15.92 -14.08
C TRP A 155 -1.73 16.09 -13.83
N ASP A 156 -0.98 16.61 -14.80
CA ASP A 156 0.46 16.89 -14.61
C ASP A 156 0.67 17.91 -13.48
N ASP A 157 -0.16 18.96 -13.43
CA ASP A 157 -0.08 19.99 -12.40
C ASP A 157 -0.37 19.47 -10.98
N VAL A 158 -1.44 18.66 -10.82
CA VAL A 158 -1.77 17.98 -9.56
C VAL A 158 -0.64 17.04 -9.13
N SER A 159 -0.09 16.26 -10.06
CA SER A 159 0.98 15.30 -9.78
C SER A 159 2.31 15.93 -9.32
N ARG A 160 2.47 17.24 -9.45
CA ARG A 160 3.67 18.00 -9.02
C ARG A 160 3.45 18.84 -7.77
N ARG A 161 2.19 19.13 -7.42
CA ARG A 161 1.85 20.08 -6.36
C ARG A 161 0.93 19.50 -5.29
N MET A 162 0.65 18.19 -5.29
CA MET A 162 -0.04 17.55 -4.18
C MET A 162 0.68 17.81 -2.85
N PHE A 163 -0.09 18.11 -1.81
CA PHE A 163 0.44 18.29 -0.46
C PHE A 163 0.71 16.93 0.20
N VAL A 164 1.81 16.82 0.95
CA VAL A 164 2.13 15.64 1.77
C VAL A 164 2.65 16.17 3.12
N PRO A 165 2.03 15.81 4.25
CA PRO A 165 2.44 16.34 5.54
C PRO A 165 3.67 15.61 6.09
N PHE A 166 4.53 16.33 6.79
CA PHE A 166 5.73 15.84 7.47
C PHE A 166 5.85 16.50 8.84
N HIS A 167 6.37 15.79 9.83
CA HIS A 167 6.71 16.31 11.15
C HIS A 167 7.95 15.60 11.67
N ASP A 168 8.83 16.28 12.43
CA ASP A 168 10.01 15.69 13.08
C ASP A 168 10.88 14.76 12.19
N GLY A 169 10.93 15.04 10.89
CA GLY A 169 11.68 14.23 9.92
C GLY A 169 11.01 12.92 9.50
N VAL A 170 9.76 12.67 9.88
CA VAL A 170 8.94 11.54 9.41
C VAL A 170 7.83 12.01 8.46
N ILE A 171 7.30 11.08 7.66
CA ILE A 171 6.07 11.31 6.89
C ILE A 171 4.92 11.32 7.91
N SER A 172 4.17 12.42 7.98
CA SER A 172 3.00 12.49 8.87
C SER A 172 1.85 11.71 8.27
N GLN A 173 1.05 11.03 9.08
CA GLN A 173 -0.04 10.18 8.58
C GLN A 173 -1.09 11.03 7.87
N PHE A 174 -1.39 12.21 8.43
CA PHE A 174 -2.28 13.21 7.86
C PHE A 174 -1.98 14.59 8.46
N GLU A 175 -2.58 15.64 7.92
CA GLU A 175 -2.33 17.01 8.39
C GLU A 175 -2.82 17.18 9.83
N GLY A 176 -1.92 17.57 10.74
CA GLY A 176 -2.23 17.75 12.17
C GLY A 176 -2.07 16.50 13.04
N TYR A 177 -1.66 15.34 12.49
CA TYR A 177 -1.49 14.11 13.29
C TYR A 177 -0.56 14.30 14.49
N SER A 178 0.56 15.00 14.31
CA SER A 178 1.54 15.26 15.38
C SER A 178 1.02 16.18 16.49
N GLU A 179 -0.12 16.83 16.29
CA GLU A 179 -0.75 17.72 17.28
C GLU A 179 -1.70 16.93 18.21
N LEU A 180 -2.01 15.68 17.88
CA LEU A 180 -2.80 14.79 18.73
C LEU A 180 -2.02 14.38 19.98
N ALA A 181 -2.74 13.98 21.03
CA ALA A 181 -2.13 13.55 22.27
C ALA A 181 -1.40 12.21 22.11
N GLU A 182 -0.37 11.96 22.91
CA GLU A 182 0.19 10.61 23.01
C GLU A 182 -0.73 9.72 23.84
N LEU A 183 -0.96 8.49 23.40
CA LEU A 183 -1.69 7.49 24.16
C LEU A 183 -0.79 6.90 25.25
N ASP A 184 -1.33 6.70 26.46
CA ASP A 184 -0.67 5.90 27.49
C ASP A 184 -0.78 4.39 27.15
N TRP A 185 0.07 3.95 26.23
CA TRP A 185 0.09 2.56 25.74
C TRP A 185 0.26 1.55 26.87
N ASP A 186 1.11 1.85 27.85
CA ASP A 186 1.38 0.95 28.95
C ASP A 186 0.15 0.81 29.84
N HIS A 187 -0.54 1.91 30.17
CA HIS A 187 -1.80 1.86 30.89
C HIS A 187 -2.82 0.95 30.21
N TYR A 188 -3.09 1.17 28.91
CA TYR A 188 -4.08 0.40 28.17
C TYR A 188 -3.68 -1.08 28.03
N ARG A 189 -2.41 -1.39 27.76
CA ARG A 189 -1.91 -2.77 27.70
C ARG A 189 -2.06 -3.49 29.04
N HIS A 190 -1.71 -2.86 30.16
CA HIS A 190 -1.84 -3.48 31.49
C HIS A 190 -3.31 -3.68 31.88
N ARG A 191 -4.19 -2.72 31.56
CA ARG A 191 -5.60 -2.76 31.94
C ARG A 191 -6.42 -3.75 31.13
N TYR A 192 -6.18 -3.84 29.82
CA TYR A 192 -7.04 -4.59 28.91
C TYR A 192 -6.38 -5.85 28.32
N GLY A 193 -5.05 -5.96 28.36
CA GLY A 193 -4.29 -7.02 27.72
C GLY A 193 -4.31 -6.91 26.19
N ASN A 194 -5.46 -7.21 25.56
CA ASN A 194 -5.67 -7.03 24.12
C ASN A 194 -6.28 -5.64 23.84
N ILE A 195 -5.51 -4.80 23.14
CA ILE A 195 -5.89 -3.44 22.75
C ILE A 195 -6.13 -3.28 21.24
N GLN A 196 -6.24 -4.37 20.49
CA GLN A 196 -6.45 -4.35 19.04
C GLN A 196 -7.69 -3.54 18.64
N ARG A 197 -8.75 -3.59 19.46
CA ARG A 197 -9.96 -2.77 19.30
C ARG A 197 -9.94 -1.56 20.23
N LEU A 198 -8.88 -0.75 20.13
CA LEU A 198 -8.71 0.47 20.91
C LEU A 198 -9.86 1.46 20.68
N ASP A 199 -10.38 1.53 19.45
CA ASP A 199 -11.61 2.24 19.08
C ASP A 199 -12.77 1.90 20.03
N ARG A 200 -13.01 0.60 20.26
CA ARG A 200 -14.10 0.12 21.12
C ARG A 200 -13.82 0.37 22.60
N ILE A 201 -12.56 0.37 23.00
CA ILE A 201 -12.15 0.60 24.39
C ILE A 201 -12.37 2.06 24.75
N LEU A 202 -11.79 2.98 23.96
CA LEU A 202 -11.89 4.42 24.21
C LEU A 202 -13.33 4.90 24.10
N GLU A 203 -14.08 4.43 23.09
CA GLU A 203 -15.50 4.78 22.97
C GLU A 203 -16.27 4.36 24.23
N ALA A 204 -16.03 3.16 24.77
CA ALA A 204 -16.70 2.70 25.98
C ALA A 204 -16.35 3.53 27.24
N GLU A 205 -15.18 4.15 27.26
CA GLU A 205 -14.74 5.09 28.30
C GLU A 205 -15.28 6.52 28.11
N GLY A 206 -15.99 6.78 27.01
CA GLY A 206 -16.47 8.12 26.65
C GLY A 206 -15.41 9.00 26.01
N ASP A 207 -14.38 8.38 25.44
CA ASP A 207 -13.28 9.03 24.73
C ASP A 207 -13.26 8.60 23.25
N SER A 208 -12.36 9.19 22.45
CA SER A 208 -12.23 8.93 21.02
C SER A 208 -10.78 8.63 20.68
N VAL A 209 -10.56 7.61 19.85
CA VAL A 209 -9.22 7.29 19.33
C VAL A 209 -8.66 8.42 18.45
N ASN A 210 -9.52 9.24 17.83
CA ASN A 210 -9.13 10.42 17.05
C ASN A 210 -8.41 11.49 17.89
N ASN A 211 -8.43 11.39 19.23
CA ASN A 211 -7.71 12.31 20.12
C ASN A 211 -6.22 12.00 20.24
N TYR A 212 -5.78 10.83 19.74
CA TYR A 212 -4.46 10.28 20.03
C TYR A 212 -3.65 9.95 18.78
N GLN A 213 -2.33 10.02 18.91
CA GLN A 213 -1.39 9.45 17.95
C GLN A 213 -1.39 7.92 18.05
N ALA A 214 -2.50 7.28 17.65
CA ALA A 214 -2.71 5.84 17.76
C ALA A 214 -3.35 5.27 16.50
N SER A 215 -2.70 4.28 15.89
CA SER A 215 -3.15 3.67 14.65
C SER A 215 -3.71 2.26 14.86
N LYS A 216 -4.75 1.92 14.10
CA LYS A 216 -5.32 0.57 14.01
C LYS A 216 -4.38 -0.37 13.28
N GLN A 217 -3.82 0.12 12.18
CA GLN A 217 -3.02 -0.62 11.23
C GLN A 217 -2.08 0.33 10.51
N ALA A 218 -1.15 -0.23 9.73
CA ALA A 218 -0.24 0.57 8.91
C ALA A 218 -1.01 1.51 7.96
N ASP A 219 -0.62 2.79 7.96
CA ASP A 219 -1.14 3.83 7.06
C ASP A 219 0.01 4.51 6.31
N ALA A 220 0.78 5.40 6.95
CA ALA A 220 1.98 5.98 6.33
C ALA A 220 2.98 4.89 5.91
N LEU A 221 3.08 3.80 6.69
CA LEU A 221 3.92 2.65 6.38
C LEU A 221 3.42 1.81 5.20
N MET A 222 2.14 1.94 4.79
CA MET A 222 1.65 1.30 3.57
C MET A 222 2.38 1.79 2.32
N LEU A 223 2.86 3.04 2.31
CA LEU A 223 3.67 3.55 1.21
C LEU A 223 4.96 2.75 1.01
N LEU A 224 5.60 2.31 2.10
CA LEU A 224 6.84 1.50 2.05
C LEU A 224 6.57 0.01 1.77
N TYR A 225 5.33 -0.43 1.96
CA TYR A 225 4.86 -1.76 1.60
C TYR A 225 4.56 -1.87 0.10
N LEU A 226 3.84 -0.89 -0.46
CA LEU A 226 3.47 -0.87 -1.87
C LEU A 226 4.61 -0.41 -2.77
N LEU A 227 5.33 0.63 -2.36
CA LEU A 227 6.35 1.27 -3.19
C LEU A 227 7.74 0.91 -2.68
N SER A 228 8.70 0.79 -3.61
CA SER A 228 10.10 0.76 -3.20
C SER A 228 10.55 2.09 -2.66
N SER A 229 11.61 2.08 -1.85
CA SER A 229 12.18 3.31 -1.30
C SER A 229 12.54 4.30 -2.40
N ASP A 230 13.08 3.83 -3.51
CA ASP A 230 13.43 4.67 -4.67
C ASP A 230 12.20 5.27 -5.34
N GLU A 231 11.14 4.49 -5.53
CA GLU A 231 9.90 4.98 -6.13
C GLU A 231 9.22 6.02 -5.22
N LEU A 232 9.10 5.75 -3.92
CA LEU A 232 8.54 6.70 -2.96
C LEU A 232 9.35 8.00 -2.92
N ILE A 233 10.68 7.92 -2.86
CA ILE A 233 11.55 9.10 -2.89
C ILE A 233 11.37 9.86 -4.21
N GLY A 234 11.26 9.16 -5.34
CA GLY A 234 11.01 9.75 -6.65
C GLY A 234 9.68 10.52 -6.72
N LEU A 235 8.60 9.95 -6.17
CA LEU A 235 7.29 10.61 -6.08
C LEU A 235 7.36 11.85 -5.18
N LEU A 236 7.98 11.74 -4.00
CA LEU A 236 8.15 12.88 -3.10
C LEU A 236 9.01 13.98 -3.73
N ALA A 237 10.07 13.61 -4.45
CA ALA A 237 10.92 14.55 -5.18
C ALA A 237 10.16 15.23 -6.33
N ARG A 238 9.29 14.51 -7.05
CA ARG A 238 8.40 15.10 -8.06
C ARG A 238 7.46 16.14 -7.45
N LEU A 239 7.01 15.90 -6.23
CA LEU A 239 6.23 16.84 -5.43
C LEU A 239 7.08 17.96 -4.79
N GLY A 240 8.38 18.01 -5.05
CA GLY A 240 9.28 19.02 -4.49
C GLY A 240 9.60 18.84 -3.01
N TYR A 241 9.38 17.65 -2.44
CA TYR A 241 9.81 17.30 -1.09
C TYR A 241 11.16 16.60 -1.13
N ARG A 242 12.01 16.87 -0.13
CA ARG A 242 13.27 16.17 0.09
C ARG A 242 13.08 15.16 1.21
N PHE A 243 13.08 13.87 0.85
CA PHE A 243 13.02 12.77 1.80
C PHE A 243 14.25 11.88 1.63
N ALA A 244 15.12 11.87 2.63
CA ALA A 244 16.36 11.10 2.59
C ALA A 244 16.08 9.63 2.96
N PRO A 245 16.77 8.64 2.35
CA PRO A 245 16.64 7.24 2.72
C PRO A 245 16.85 6.97 4.22
N THR A 246 17.68 7.78 4.89
CA THR A 246 17.95 7.69 6.33
C THR A 246 16.75 8.07 7.22
N GLN A 247 15.72 8.71 6.66
CA GLN A 247 14.48 9.05 7.38
C GLN A 247 13.47 7.89 7.39
N ILE A 248 13.66 6.87 6.53
CA ILE A 248 12.78 5.71 6.47
C ILE A 248 12.77 4.95 7.80
N PRO A 249 13.92 4.55 8.39
CA PRO A 249 13.91 3.84 9.67
C PRO A 249 13.21 4.62 10.80
N GLY A 250 13.44 5.94 10.87
CA GLY A 250 12.77 6.78 11.87
C GLY A 250 11.25 6.85 11.70
N THR A 251 10.77 6.87 10.45
CA THR A 251 9.33 6.80 10.14
C THR A 251 8.76 5.44 10.54
N VAL A 252 9.49 4.36 10.26
CA VAL A 252 9.10 2.98 10.65
C VAL A 252 8.98 2.85 12.16
N ASP A 253 10.04 3.21 12.90
CA ASP A 253 10.08 3.10 14.37
C ASP A 253 8.98 3.95 15.03
N TYR A 254 8.71 5.14 14.48
CA TYR A 254 7.69 6.05 14.99
C TYR A 254 6.28 5.45 14.95
N TYR A 255 5.87 4.84 13.83
CA TYR A 255 4.53 4.26 13.69
C TYR A 255 4.41 2.87 14.30
N LEU A 256 5.49 2.07 14.31
CA LEU A 256 5.49 0.79 15.03
C LEU A 256 5.24 0.97 16.53
N ALA A 257 5.77 2.03 17.13
CA ALA A 257 5.52 2.35 18.53
C ALA A 257 4.07 2.76 18.83
N ARG A 258 3.30 3.15 17.78
CA ARG A 258 1.98 3.79 17.89
C ARG A 258 0.85 2.97 17.25
N THR A 259 1.08 1.70 16.94
CA THR A 259 0.06 0.85 16.31
C THR A 259 -0.45 -0.21 17.29
N SER A 260 -1.77 -0.39 17.36
CA SER A 260 -2.42 -1.38 18.23
C SER A 260 -2.52 -2.78 17.61
N ASP A 261 -2.15 -2.92 16.34
CA ASP A 261 -2.30 -4.12 15.51
C ASP A 261 -3.74 -4.64 15.47
N GLY A 262 -4.70 -3.72 15.39
CA GLY A 262 -6.14 -3.95 15.34
C GLY A 262 -6.64 -4.72 14.13
N SER A 263 -5.78 -4.99 13.17
CA SER A 263 -6.06 -5.68 11.92
C SER A 263 -4.96 -6.69 11.61
N THR A 264 -5.34 -7.87 11.14
CA THR A 264 -4.38 -8.89 10.69
C THR A 264 -3.51 -8.39 9.53
N LEU A 265 -4.00 -7.41 8.77
CA LEU A 265 -3.24 -6.73 7.72
C LEU A 265 -2.09 -5.88 8.27
N SER A 266 -2.24 -5.32 9.48
CA SER A 266 -1.17 -4.57 10.16
C SER A 266 0.07 -5.45 10.35
N ALA A 267 -0.11 -6.69 10.83
CA ALA A 267 0.99 -7.62 11.04
C ALA A 267 1.70 -7.99 9.72
N VAL A 268 0.98 -8.07 8.60
CA VAL A 268 1.58 -8.30 7.27
C VAL A 268 2.47 -7.12 6.87
N VAL A 269 1.96 -5.91 7.01
CA VAL A 269 2.67 -4.69 6.62
C VAL A 269 3.85 -4.42 7.54
N HIS A 270 3.70 -4.61 8.85
CA HIS A 270 4.80 -4.51 9.80
C HIS A 270 5.86 -5.58 9.56
N ALA A 271 5.47 -6.83 9.33
CA ALA A 271 6.41 -7.88 8.92
C ALA A 271 7.20 -7.45 7.69
N TRP A 272 6.53 -6.82 6.72
CA TRP A 272 7.17 -6.36 5.50
C TRP A 272 8.16 -5.22 5.70
N VAL A 273 7.69 -4.16 6.34
CA VAL A 273 8.45 -2.93 6.55
C VAL A 273 9.64 -3.21 7.45
N LEU A 274 9.46 -4.03 8.50
CA LEU A 274 10.57 -4.55 9.30
C LEU A 274 11.48 -5.48 8.50
N ALA A 275 10.94 -6.30 7.58
CA ALA A 275 11.80 -7.06 6.68
C ALA A 275 12.50 -6.19 5.62
N ARG A 276 12.33 -4.87 5.59
CA ARG A 276 13.22 -3.96 4.84
C ARG A 276 14.14 -3.14 5.76
N ALA A 277 13.71 -2.81 6.98
CA ALA A 277 14.45 -1.97 7.93
C ALA A 277 15.22 -2.75 9.03
N ASN A 278 14.64 -3.81 9.60
CA ASN A 278 15.18 -4.63 10.69
C ASN A 278 14.71 -6.11 10.59
N ARG A 279 15.35 -6.86 9.69
CA ARG A 279 14.87 -8.18 9.22
C ARG A 279 14.87 -9.30 10.25
N SER A 280 15.58 -9.17 11.38
CA SER A 280 15.50 -10.13 12.49
C SER A 280 14.14 -10.08 13.20
N ASN A 281 13.52 -8.90 13.29
CA ASN A 281 12.21 -8.73 13.95
C ASN A 281 11.06 -9.15 13.03
N ALA A 282 11.25 -9.10 11.71
CA ALA A 282 10.22 -9.46 10.73
C ALA A 282 9.69 -10.90 10.87
N MET A 283 10.54 -11.83 11.32
CA MET A 283 10.15 -13.22 11.52
C MET A 283 9.15 -13.40 12.67
N GLU A 284 9.16 -12.51 13.67
CA GLU A 284 8.18 -12.53 14.75
C GLU A 284 6.79 -12.18 14.23
N TYR A 285 6.67 -11.07 13.49
CA TYR A 285 5.42 -10.68 12.84
C TYR A 285 4.97 -11.72 11.80
N PHE A 286 5.88 -12.31 11.02
CA PHE A 286 5.53 -13.39 10.09
C PHE A 286 4.91 -14.60 10.82
N ARG A 287 5.46 -15.00 11.98
CA ARG A 287 4.84 -16.06 12.81
C ARG A 287 3.47 -15.67 13.34
N GLN A 288 3.25 -14.39 13.65
CA GLN A 288 1.94 -13.89 14.07
C GLN A 288 0.93 -13.97 12.92
N VAL A 289 1.32 -13.57 11.70
CA VAL A 289 0.49 -13.72 10.49
C VAL A 289 0.09 -15.19 10.30
N LEU A 290 1.05 -16.12 10.34
CA LEU A 290 0.79 -17.56 10.19
C LEU A 290 -0.13 -18.15 11.28
N ARG A 291 -0.16 -17.53 12.46
CA ARG A 291 -0.99 -17.98 13.59
C ARG A 291 -2.38 -17.34 13.62
N SER A 292 -2.65 -16.33 12.79
CA SER A 292 -3.83 -15.46 12.91
C SER A 292 -5.14 -16.27 13.03
N ASP A 293 -5.44 -17.12 12.04
CA ASP A 293 -6.63 -17.98 12.06
C ASP A 293 -6.43 -19.25 12.91
N ILE A 294 -5.25 -19.89 12.85
CA ILE A 294 -5.00 -21.18 13.51
C ILE A 294 -5.11 -21.06 15.04
N ALA A 295 -4.67 -19.94 15.60
CA ALA A 295 -4.66 -19.68 17.04
C ALA A 295 -5.69 -18.64 17.48
N ASP A 296 -6.57 -18.18 16.57
CA ASP A 296 -7.58 -17.15 16.80
C ASP A 296 -7.03 -15.92 17.53
N VAL A 297 -5.94 -15.36 17.00
CA VAL A 297 -5.12 -14.34 17.70
C VAL A 297 -5.91 -13.05 17.97
N GLN A 298 -6.91 -12.73 17.14
CA GLN A 298 -7.79 -11.57 17.33
C GLN A 298 -8.94 -11.80 18.32
N GLY A 299 -9.21 -13.07 18.67
CA GLY A 299 -10.23 -13.48 19.61
C GLY A 299 -11.65 -13.39 19.04
N GLY A 300 -12.23 -14.54 18.71
CA GLY A 300 -13.64 -14.70 18.35
C GLY A 300 -13.99 -14.40 16.90
N THR A 301 -13.09 -13.80 16.11
CA THR A 301 -13.37 -13.43 14.71
C THR A 301 -13.16 -14.58 13.74
N THR A 302 -12.28 -15.54 14.06
CA THR A 302 -12.08 -16.73 13.20
C THR A 302 -13.36 -17.56 13.06
N GLN A 303 -14.23 -17.56 14.07
CA GLN A 303 -15.53 -18.24 14.01
C GLN A 303 -16.50 -17.56 13.03
N GLU A 304 -16.32 -16.27 12.77
CA GLU A 304 -17.11 -15.48 11.82
C GLU A 304 -16.60 -15.66 10.38
N GLY A 305 -15.31 -15.99 10.21
CA GLY A 305 -14.69 -16.33 8.93
C GLY A 305 -13.17 -16.34 8.99
N ILE A 306 -12.54 -16.95 7.98
CA ILE A 306 -11.07 -16.92 7.82
C ILE A 306 -10.59 -15.55 7.33
N HIS A 307 -9.42 -15.11 7.77
CA HIS A 307 -8.84 -13.82 7.38
C HIS A 307 -8.08 -13.95 6.04
N LEU A 308 -8.81 -13.95 4.92
CA LEU A 308 -8.27 -14.13 3.57
C LEU A 308 -7.08 -13.20 3.24
N ALA A 309 -7.15 -11.93 3.66
CA ALA A 309 -6.06 -10.97 3.44
C ALA A 309 -4.77 -11.38 4.17
N ALA A 310 -4.87 -11.90 5.40
CA ALA A 310 -3.72 -12.38 6.16
C ALA A 310 -3.14 -13.66 5.54
N MET A 311 -4.01 -14.56 5.07
CA MET A 311 -3.60 -15.78 4.37
C MET A 311 -2.83 -15.45 3.08
N ALA A 312 -3.37 -14.57 2.23
CA ALA A 312 -2.68 -14.12 1.02
C ALA A 312 -1.38 -13.36 1.35
N GLY A 313 -1.43 -12.47 2.34
CA GLY A 313 -0.28 -11.71 2.83
C GLY A 313 0.86 -12.60 3.35
N SER A 314 0.57 -13.78 3.89
CA SER A 314 1.59 -14.73 4.33
C SER A 314 2.42 -15.28 3.17
N ILE A 315 1.80 -15.57 2.03
CA ILE A 315 2.49 -16.03 0.82
C ILE A 315 3.27 -14.86 0.21
N ASP A 316 2.64 -13.70 0.16
CA ASP A 316 3.22 -12.47 -0.36
C ASP A 316 4.51 -12.06 0.38
N LEU A 317 4.53 -12.17 1.71
CA LEU A 317 5.72 -11.94 2.53
C LEU A 317 6.90 -12.84 2.11
N LEU A 318 6.64 -14.12 1.83
CA LEU A 318 7.68 -15.02 1.34
C LEU A 318 8.13 -14.64 -0.07
N GLN A 319 7.17 -14.33 -0.96
CA GLN A 319 7.44 -14.14 -2.38
C GLN A 319 8.10 -12.82 -2.72
N ARG A 320 7.71 -11.72 -2.06
CA ARG A 320 8.16 -10.37 -2.41
C ARG A 320 9.01 -9.73 -1.31
N CYS A 321 8.72 -9.98 -0.03
CA CYS A 321 9.46 -9.32 1.04
C CYS A 321 10.90 -9.82 1.16
N TYR A 322 11.06 -11.12 1.43
CA TYR A 322 12.36 -11.72 1.70
C TYR A 322 13.20 -11.89 0.44
N SER A 323 12.55 -12.04 -0.71
CA SER A 323 13.21 -12.02 -2.01
C SER A 323 13.63 -10.62 -2.45
N GLY A 324 12.96 -9.59 -1.92
CA GLY A 324 12.99 -8.24 -2.48
C GLY A 324 12.50 -8.20 -3.93
N LEU A 325 11.62 -9.14 -4.33
CA LEU A 325 11.05 -9.20 -5.67
C LEU A 325 10.13 -8.00 -5.89
N GLU A 326 10.49 -7.19 -6.88
CA GLU A 326 9.77 -6.01 -7.31
C GLU A 326 9.69 -6.01 -8.84
N LEU A 327 8.58 -5.49 -9.35
CA LEU A 327 8.31 -5.40 -10.78
C LEU A 327 8.20 -3.92 -11.12
N ARG A 328 9.22 -3.39 -11.77
CA ARG A 328 9.37 -1.94 -12.00
C ARG A 328 9.96 -1.69 -13.38
N ASP A 329 9.36 -0.74 -14.10
CA ASP A 329 9.82 -0.29 -15.43
C ASP A 329 10.06 -1.44 -16.42
N ASP A 330 9.15 -2.43 -16.45
CA ASP A 330 9.26 -3.62 -17.29
C ASP A 330 10.45 -4.56 -16.93
N ARG A 331 11.03 -4.41 -15.74
CA ARG A 331 12.14 -5.22 -15.22
C ARG A 331 11.76 -5.95 -13.94
N LEU A 332 12.47 -7.05 -13.69
CA LEU A 332 12.39 -7.79 -12.45
C LEU A 332 13.54 -7.36 -11.53
N VAL A 333 13.22 -6.74 -10.40
CA VAL A 333 14.19 -6.30 -9.40
C VAL A 333 14.23 -7.32 -8.26
N LEU A 334 15.43 -7.69 -7.81
CA LEU A 334 15.67 -8.60 -6.69
C LEU A 334 16.56 -7.94 -5.64
N SER A 335 16.23 -8.15 -4.37
CA SER A 335 17.09 -7.78 -3.25
C SER A 335 17.03 -8.85 -2.16
N PRO A 336 17.56 -10.06 -2.43
CA PRO A 336 17.39 -11.21 -1.55
C PRO A 336 18.02 -10.97 -0.18
N GLN A 337 17.25 -11.28 0.86
CA GLN A 337 17.73 -11.42 2.23
C GLN A 337 16.83 -12.40 3.00
N TRP A 338 17.23 -13.67 2.99
CA TRP A 338 16.52 -14.77 3.64
C TRP A 338 17.32 -15.35 4.82
N PRO A 339 16.70 -15.68 5.96
CA PRO A 339 17.41 -16.30 7.08
C PRO A 339 17.99 -17.67 6.71
N GLU A 340 19.32 -17.78 6.67
CA GLU A 340 20.02 -19.01 6.28
C GLU A 340 19.65 -20.23 7.14
N ALA A 341 19.28 -19.99 8.41
CA ALA A 341 18.84 -21.04 9.34
C ALA A 341 17.57 -21.78 8.91
N LEU A 342 16.78 -21.22 7.98
CA LEU A 342 15.54 -21.83 7.48
C LEU A 342 15.76 -22.69 6.21
N GLY A 343 17.01 -22.83 5.74
CA GLY A 343 17.31 -23.47 4.46
C GLY A 343 16.94 -22.57 3.27
N PRO A 344 17.11 -23.02 2.02
CA PRO A 344 16.76 -22.22 0.85
C PRO A 344 15.25 -22.05 0.70
N LEU A 345 14.81 -20.86 0.31
CA LEU A 345 13.43 -20.60 -0.15
C LEU A 345 13.38 -20.75 -1.67
N GLU A 346 12.46 -21.56 -2.19
CA GLU A 346 12.31 -21.76 -3.63
C GLU A 346 10.82 -21.74 -4.02
N PHE A 347 10.48 -21.00 -5.08
CA PHE A 347 9.12 -20.97 -5.61
C PHE A 347 9.08 -20.64 -7.11
N PRO A 348 8.10 -21.19 -7.85
CA PRO A 348 7.85 -20.82 -9.22
C PRO A 348 6.94 -19.59 -9.34
N PHE A 349 7.07 -18.84 -10.43
CA PHE A 349 6.14 -17.77 -10.81
C PHE A 349 6.23 -17.50 -12.31
N VAL A 350 5.24 -16.77 -12.83
CA VAL A 350 5.21 -16.36 -14.25
C VAL A 350 5.46 -14.88 -14.35
N TYR A 351 6.37 -14.49 -15.24
CA TYR A 351 6.65 -13.08 -15.54
C TYR A 351 6.89 -12.91 -17.04
N ARG A 352 6.09 -12.07 -17.70
CA ARG A 352 6.18 -11.76 -19.14
C ARG A 352 6.36 -13.00 -20.01
N ARG A 353 5.47 -13.98 -19.80
CA ARG A 353 5.45 -15.32 -20.43
C ARG A 353 6.58 -16.28 -20.04
N HIS A 354 7.56 -15.86 -19.25
CA HIS A 354 8.56 -16.79 -18.69
C HIS A 354 7.96 -17.56 -17.53
N GLN A 355 8.14 -18.89 -17.54
CA GLN A 355 8.00 -19.71 -16.34
C GLN A 355 9.35 -19.68 -15.61
N LEU A 356 9.36 -19.08 -14.42
CA LEU A 356 10.57 -18.81 -13.65
C LEU A 356 10.56 -19.61 -12.36
N SER A 357 11.72 -20.14 -11.96
CA SER A 357 11.97 -20.63 -10.59
C SER A 357 12.97 -19.69 -9.93
N LEU A 358 12.59 -19.12 -8.79
CA LEU A 358 13.46 -18.30 -7.95
C LEU A 358 13.84 -19.09 -6.71
N ARG A 359 15.14 -19.28 -6.52
CA ARG A 359 15.73 -19.89 -5.32
C ARG A 359 16.57 -18.87 -4.58
N ILE A 360 16.40 -18.75 -3.27
CA ILE A 360 17.02 -17.73 -2.42
C ILE A 360 17.71 -18.38 -1.24
N SER A 361 18.94 -17.95 -0.96
CA SER A 361 19.71 -18.38 0.21
C SER A 361 20.53 -17.22 0.73
N GLY A 362 20.26 -16.75 1.96
CA GLY A 362 20.97 -15.62 2.51
C GLY A 362 20.77 -14.37 1.64
N ARG A 363 21.88 -13.86 1.09
CA ARG A 363 21.92 -12.62 0.29
C ARG A 363 22.10 -12.86 -1.22
N SER A 364 21.98 -14.11 -1.66
CA SER A 364 22.03 -14.50 -3.07
C SER A 364 20.72 -15.13 -3.52
N ALA A 365 20.48 -15.07 -4.82
CA ALA A 365 19.38 -15.73 -5.48
C ALA A 365 19.82 -16.30 -6.84
N THR A 366 19.21 -17.41 -7.21
CA THR A 366 19.32 -18.04 -8.52
C THR A 366 17.96 -17.96 -9.19
N LEU A 367 17.92 -17.38 -10.39
CA LEU A 367 16.70 -17.26 -11.18
C LEU A 367 16.86 -18.08 -12.46
N THR A 368 16.01 -19.08 -12.63
CA THR A 368 16.02 -19.98 -13.77
C THR A 368 14.77 -19.77 -14.60
N ALA A 369 14.93 -19.56 -15.90
CA ALA A 369 13.84 -19.55 -16.86
C ALA A 369 13.74 -20.90 -17.56
N GLU A 370 12.53 -21.47 -17.62
CA GLU A 370 12.28 -22.64 -18.43
C GLU A 370 12.49 -22.37 -19.92
N SER A 371 12.67 -23.43 -20.70
CA SER A 371 12.77 -23.34 -22.17
C SER A 371 11.46 -22.80 -22.75
N GLY A 372 11.58 -21.93 -23.75
CA GLY A 372 10.44 -21.22 -24.32
C GLY A 372 10.88 -20.24 -25.40
N ASP A 373 9.93 -19.43 -25.86
CA ASP A 373 10.07 -18.49 -26.97
C ASP A 373 9.83 -17.03 -26.55
N ALA A 374 9.77 -16.76 -25.25
CA ALA A 374 9.55 -15.41 -24.73
C ALA A 374 10.82 -14.54 -24.90
N GLU A 375 10.59 -13.25 -25.18
CA GLU A 375 11.68 -12.28 -25.30
C GLU A 375 12.50 -12.17 -24.00
N PRO A 376 13.82 -11.92 -24.07
CA PRO A 376 14.65 -11.82 -22.88
C PRO A 376 14.17 -10.73 -21.92
N ILE A 377 14.12 -11.04 -20.62
CA ILE A 377 13.77 -10.08 -19.58
C ILE A 377 15.01 -9.47 -18.93
N GLU A 378 14.88 -8.25 -18.43
CA GLU A 378 15.90 -7.61 -17.60
C GLU A 378 15.68 -7.95 -16.13
N VAL A 379 16.75 -8.35 -15.46
CA VAL A 379 16.78 -8.68 -14.04
C VAL A 379 17.81 -7.79 -13.36
N GLU A 380 17.37 -6.97 -12.42
CA GLU A 380 18.21 -6.08 -11.63
C GLU A 380 18.43 -6.65 -10.22
N CYS A 381 19.65 -6.62 -9.73
CA CYS A 381 19.93 -6.86 -8.32
C CYS A 381 20.99 -5.86 -7.81
N ARG A 382 20.60 -5.00 -6.87
CA ARG A 382 21.46 -3.96 -6.28
C ARG A 382 22.17 -3.12 -7.37
N GLY A 383 21.41 -2.61 -8.34
CA GLY A 383 21.92 -1.80 -9.45
C GLY A 383 22.64 -2.56 -10.56
N HIS A 384 22.81 -3.88 -10.45
CA HIS A 384 23.42 -4.70 -11.52
C HIS A 384 22.32 -5.32 -12.37
N VAL A 385 22.28 -4.96 -13.66
CA VAL A 385 21.28 -5.47 -14.61
C VAL A 385 21.87 -6.61 -15.45
N GLN A 386 21.15 -7.72 -15.50
CA GLN A 386 21.44 -8.89 -16.34
C GLN A 386 20.25 -9.20 -17.23
N ARG A 387 20.47 -9.82 -18.40
CA ARG A 387 19.39 -10.28 -19.27
C ARG A 387 19.21 -11.79 -19.12
N LEU A 388 18.00 -12.21 -18.79
CA LEU A 388 17.62 -13.62 -18.68
C LEU A 388 16.84 -14.04 -19.94
N ARG A 389 17.31 -15.10 -20.60
CA ARG A 389 16.65 -15.73 -21.75
C ARG A 389 15.98 -17.03 -21.31
N CYS A 390 15.00 -17.51 -22.06
CA CYS A 390 14.44 -18.84 -21.84
C CYS A 390 15.54 -19.91 -21.84
N GLY A 391 15.37 -20.94 -20.99
CA GLY A 391 16.32 -22.05 -20.83
C GLY A 391 17.65 -21.69 -20.16
N HIS A 392 17.79 -20.47 -19.63
CA HIS A 392 19.01 -20.03 -18.94
C HIS A 392 18.76 -19.83 -17.45
N THR A 393 19.86 -19.83 -16.70
CA THR A 393 19.89 -19.50 -15.28
C THR A 393 20.84 -18.33 -15.08
N ILE A 394 20.46 -17.40 -14.22
CA ILE A 394 21.35 -16.35 -13.72
C ILE A 394 21.47 -16.45 -12.20
N GLU A 395 22.63 -16.06 -11.70
CA GLU A 395 22.86 -15.87 -10.28
C GLU A 395 22.99 -14.38 -10.00
N VAL A 396 22.33 -13.94 -8.94
CA VAL A 396 22.33 -12.55 -8.48
C VAL A 396 22.64 -12.50 -7.00
N GLY A 397 23.44 -11.52 -6.59
CA GLY A 397 23.83 -11.30 -5.20
C GLY A 397 25.26 -11.78 -4.85
N CYS A 398 25.90 -10.97 -3.99
CA CYS A 398 27.28 -11.01 -3.44
C CYS A 398 28.41 -10.51 -4.37
N SER A 399 29.17 -9.47 -3.97
CA SER A 399 30.15 -9.51 -2.86
C SER A 399 30.13 -8.29 -1.92
N ARG A 400 30.45 -8.58 -0.63
CA ARG A 400 30.71 -7.76 0.57
C ARG A 400 29.81 -6.55 0.87
#